data_AF-K3VTI7-F1
#
_entry.id   AF-K3VTI7-F1
#
_cell.length_a   1.000
_cell.length_b   1.000
_cell.length_c   1.000
_cell.angle_alpha   90.00
_cell.angle_beta   90.00
_cell.angle_gamma   90.00
#
_symmetry.space_group_name_H-M   'P 1'
#
loop_
_entity.id
_entity.type
_entity.pdbx_description
1 polymer ?
#
loop_
_entity_poly.entity_id
_entity_poly.type
_entity_poly.pdbx_seq_one_letter_code
_entity_poly.pdbx_strand_id
1 'polypeptide(L)'
;MTEGWRIRVCKIYQEIFIRDPYLPPKPLHAILNIDATKEPFKSFEHSSHAGQRNHKAVRQIIAEALHQQLLLISPRRNLEQKDDASQETGDNYEDWVSLMKRVAAVLLDDDPRNNYQRLFVPALTGSVWDVMSSEAMLLERKLERLKTLCA
;
A
#
# COMPACT_ATOMS: atom_id res chain seq x y z
N MET A 1 -20.22 -6.71 -12.03
CA MET A 1 -20.06 -5.33 -11.51
C MET A 1 -18.70 -5.27 -10.86
N THR A 2 -17.76 -4.48 -11.38
CA THR A 2 -16.46 -4.31 -10.74
C THR A 2 -16.67 -3.63 -9.40
N GLU A 3 -16.35 -4.33 -8.32
CA GLU A 3 -16.56 -3.83 -6.97
C GLU A 3 -15.75 -2.53 -6.77
N GLY A 4 -16.40 -1.46 -6.29
CA GLY A 4 -15.78 -0.13 -6.26
C GLY A 4 -14.46 -0.06 -5.49
N TRP A 5 -14.23 -0.97 -4.53
CA TRP A 5 -12.97 -1.10 -3.81
C TRP A 5 -11.82 -1.60 -4.71
N ARG A 6 -12.10 -2.53 -5.63
CA ARG A 6 -11.10 -3.11 -6.54
C ARG A 6 -10.57 -2.04 -7.49
N ILE A 7 -11.46 -1.18 -7.99
CA ILE A 7 -11.09 -0.01 -8.79
C ILE A 7 -10.16 0.93 -8.01
N ARG A 8 -10.44 1.19 -6.72
CA ARG A 8 -9.57 2.03 -5.88
C ARG A 8 -8.17 1.43 -5.73
N VAL A 9 -8.07 0.14 -5.45
CA VAL A 9 -6.79 -0.58 -5.33
C VAL A 9 -6.01 -0.52 -6.65
N CYS A 10 -6.67 -0.80 -7.78
CA CYS A 10 -6.03 -0.78 -9.09
C CYS A 10 -5.51 0.61 -9.48
N LYS A 11 -6.26 1.68 -9.18
CA LYS A 11 -5.78 3.06 -9.39
C LYS A 11 -4.54 3.38 -8.56
N ILE A 12 -4.48 2.92 -7.31
CA ILE A 12 -3.29 3.07 -6.46
C ILE A 12 -2.08 2.38 -7.11
N TYR A 13 -2.23 1.14 -7.57
CA TYR A 13 -1.14 0.42 -8.22
C TYR A 13 -0.71 1.01 -9.56
N GLN A 14 -1.66 1.49 -10.36
CA GLN A 14 -1.37 2.21 -11.60
C GLN A 14 -0.51 3.44 -11.32
N GLU A 15 -0.85 4.20 -10.28
CA GLU A 15 -0.10 5.39 -9.90
C GLU A 15 1.30 5.07 -9.36
N ILE A 16 1.44 3.99 -8.56
CA ILE A 16 2.76 3.50 -8.13
C ILE A 16 3.61 3.13 -9.34
N PHE A 17 3.04 2.42 -10.31
CA PHE A 17 3.76 1.96 -11.49
C PHE A 17 4.17 3.10 -12.44
N ILE A 18 3.31 4.12 -12.59
CA ILE A 18 3.66 5.31 -13.38
C ILE A 18 4.86 6.05 -12.77
N ARG A 19 4.97 6.06 -11.43
CA ARG A 19 6.08 6.72 -10.73
C ARG A 19 7.36 5.89 -10.74
N ASP A 20 7.26 4.59 -10.55
CA ASP A 20 8.40 3.68 -10.55
C ASP A 20 8.07 2.37 -11.28
N PRO A 21 8.30 2.31 -12.61
CA PRO A 21 7.91 1.16 -13.42
C PRO A 21 8.84 -0.05 -13.23
N TYR A 22 10.00 0.14 -12.61
CA TYR A 22 10.99 -0.92 -12.42
C TYR A 22 10.89 -1.57 -11.04
N LEU A 23 10.18 -0.95 -10.10
CA LEU A 23 9.96 -1.52 -8.77
C LEU A 23 8.96 -2.68 -8.83
N PRO A 24 9.30 -3.86 -8.27
CA PRO A 24 8.32 -4.92 -8.09
C PRO A 24 7.14 -4.44 -7.25
N PRO A 25 5.89 -4.65 -7.69
CA PRO A 25 4.74 -4.19 -6.94
C PRO A 25 4.72 -4.89 -5.57
N LYS A 26 4.60 -4.08 -4.52
CA LYS A 26 4.56 -4.53 -3.12
C LYS A 26 3.13 -4.43 -2.57
N PRO A 27 2.82 -5.19 -1.51
CA PRO A 27 1.57 -4.98 -0.80
C PRO A 27 1.43 -3.54 -0.27
N LEU A 28 0.21 -3.00 -0.23
CA LEU A 28 -0.09 -1.62 0.16
C LEU A 28 0.35 -1.31 1.60
N HIS A 29 0.30 -2.29 2.50
CA HIS A 29 0.79 -2.13 3.88
C HIS A 29 2.29 -1.80 3.91
N ALA A 30 3.07 -2.23 2.92
CA ALA A 30 4.50 -1.91 2.83
C ALA A 30 4.75 -0.42 2.50
N ILE A 31 3.79 0.26 1.84
CA ILE A 31 3.87 1.70 1.56
C ILE A 31 3.80 2.50 2.86
N LEU A 32 3.06 2.00 3.86
CA LEU A 32 2.99 2.59 5.19
C LEU A 32 4.09 2.05 6.14
N ASN A 33 5.05 1.28 5.65
CA ASN A 33 6.07 0.59 6.46
C ASN A 33 5.48 -0.34 7.55
N ILE A 34 4.32 -0.95 7.29
CA ILE A 34 3.69 -1.91 8.21
C ILE A 34 4.21 -3.32 7.92
N ASP A 35 4.74 -3.96 8.97
CA ASP A 35 5.14 -5.37 8.94
C ASP A 35 3.93 -6.29 9.13
N ALA A 36 3.40 -6.80 8.02
CA ALA A 36 2.23 -7.68 8.01
C ALA A 36 2.52 -9.11 8.50
N THR A 37 3.78 -9.46 8.80
CA THR A 37 4.14 -10.80 9.31
C THR A 37 3.95 -10.96 10.82
N LYS A 38 3.74 -9.85 11.53
CA LYS A 38 3.55 -9.79 12.97
C LYS A 38 2.07 -9.65 13.34
N GLU A 39 1.73 -10.06 14.56
CA GLU A 39 0.43 -9.69 15.14
C GLU A 39 0.29 -8.17 15.18
N PRO A 40 -0.89 -7.60 14.90
CA PRO A 40 -2.18 -8.26 14.65
C PRO A 40 -2.46 -8.65 13.18
N PHE A 41 -1.51 -8.46 12.26
CA PHE A 41 -1.71 -8.64 10.82
C PHE A 41 -1.47 -10.07 10.32
N LYS A 42 -0.68 -10.85 11.07
CA LYS A 42 -0.31 -12.23 10.73
C LYS A 42 -1.53 -13.15 10.48
N SER A 43 -2.61 -12.93 11.23
CA SER A 43 -3.84 -13.73 11.15
C SER A 43 -5.03 -12.87 10.76
N PHE A 44 -5.07 -12.48 9.48
CA PHE A 44 -6.09 -11.59 8.91
C PHE A 44 -7.55 -11.98 9.24
N GLU A 45 -7.85 -13.28 9.32
CA GLU A 45 -9.18 -13.80 9.68
C GLU A 45 -9.67 -13.33 11.07
N HIS A 46 -8.73 -13.00 11.98
CA HIS A 46 -9.00 -12.56 13.36
C HIS A 46 -8.92 -11.04 13.55
N SER A 47 -8.69 -10.26 12.48
CA SER A 47 -8.56 -8.81 12.54
C SER A 47 -9.43 -8.05 11.53
N SER A 48 -10.35 -8.77 10.89
CA SER A 48 -11.04 -8.35 9.67
C SER A 48 -12.28 -7.48 9.90
N HIS A 49 -12.97 -7.58 11.04
CA HIS A 49 -14.25 -6.88 11.28
C HIS A 49 -14.45 -6.43 12.74
N ALA A 50 -15.36 -5.47 12.92
CA ALA A 50 -15.77 -4.98 14.24
C ALA A 50 -16.20 -6.13 15.18
N GLY A 51 -15.70 -6.11 16.42
CA GLY A 51 -15.95 -7.16 17.41
C GLY A 51 -14.89 -8.27 17.44
N GLN A 52 -13.99 -8.34 16.45
CA GLN A 52 -12.84 -9.24 16.53
C GLN A 52 -11.72 -8.66 17.41
N ARG A 53 -11.01 -9.55 18.12
CA ARG A 53 -10.00 -9.21 19.14
C ARG A 53 -8.98 -8.16 18.68
N ASN A 54 -8.57 -8.24 17.42
CA ASN A 54 -7.48 -7.45 16.87
C ASN A 54 -7.93 -6.26 16.00
N HIS A 55 -9.24 -6.06 15.80
CA HIS A 55 -9.77 -5.04 14.89
C HIS A 55 -9.34 -3.62 15.27
N LYS A 56 -9.50 -3.25 16.55
CA LYS A 56 -9.09 -1.94 17.07
C LYS A 56 -7.57 -1.73 16.92
N ALA A 57 -6.79 -2.77 17.21
CA ALA A 57 -5.33 -2.72 17.14
C ALA A 57 -4.84 -2.52 15.69
N VAL A 58 -5.42 -3.24 14.71
CA VAL A 58 -5.10 -3.07 13.29
C VAL A 58 -5.35 -1.63 12.84
N ARG A 59 -6.54 -1.09 13.14
CA ARG A 59 -6.90 0.28 12.74
C ARG A 59 -5.97 1.32 13.38
N GLN A 60 -5.63 1.12 14.65
CA GLN A 60 -4.71 1.99 15.37
C GLN A 60 -3.32 1.97 14.75
N ILE A 61 -2.75 0.79 14.46
CA ILE A 61 -1.42 0.69 13.83
C ILE A 61 -1.41 1.33 12.44
N ILE A 62 -2.47 1.16 11.64
CA ILE A 62 -2.56 1.81 10.32
C ILE A 62 -2.61 3.34 10.47
N ALA A 63 -3.40 3.86 11.41
CA ALA A 63 -3.49 5.29 11.66
C ALA A 63 -2.17 5.88 12.18
N GLU A 64 -1.51 5.18 13.11
CA GLU A 64 -0.21 5.57 13.64
C GLU A 64 0.88 5.52 12.56
N ALA A 65 0.91 4.48 11.74
CA ALA A 65 1.85 4.37 10.62
C ALA A 65 1.67 5.51 9.62
N LEU A 66 0.43 5.83 9.24
CA LEU A 66 0.14 7.01 8.40
C LEU A 66 0.62 8.29 9.09
N HIS A 67 0.31 8.47 10.36
CA HIS A 67 0.72 9.67 11.10
C HIS A 67 2.25 9.83 11.15
N GLN A 68 2.98 8.77 11.44
CA GLN A 68 4.44 8.77 11.44
C GLN A 68 5.03 9.10 10.07
N GLN A 69 4.47 8.54 8.99
CA GLN A 69 4.89 8.90 7.64
C GLN A 69 4.67 10.39 7.37
N LEU A 70 3.49 10.92 7.72
CA LEU A 70 3.18 12.35 7.57
C LEU A 70 4.11 13.24 8.42
N LEU A 71 4.49 12.80 9.62
CA LEU A 71 5.45 13.49 10.49
C LEU A 71 6.89 13.45 9.99
N LEU A 72 7.33 12.40 9.29
CA LEU A 72 8.65 12.38 8.64
C LEU A 72 8.71 13.36 7.47
N ILE A 73 7.54 13.64 6.91
CA ILE A 73 7.36 14.40 5.69
C ILE A 73 7.17 15.90 6.02
N SER A 74 6.43 16.24 7.09
CA SER A 74 6.16 17.62 7.53
C SER A 74 7.38 18.52 7.85
N PRO A 75 8.51 18.04 8.42
CA PRO A 75 9.68 18.87 8.74
C PRO A 75 10.42 19.38 7.50
N ARG A 76 10.31 18.70 6.34
CA ARG A 76 10.90 19.17 5.07
C ARG A 76 10.27 20.49 4.61
N ARG A 77 8.99 20.70 4.92
CA ARG A 77 8.23 21.91 4.59
C ARG A 77 8.80 23.19 5.23
N ASN A 78 9.39 23.10 6.42
CA ASN A 78 9.91 24.25 7.16
C ASN A 78 11.38 24.58 6.82
N LEU A 79 12.09 23.65 6.17
CA LEU A 79 13.48 23.85 5.73
C LEU A 79 13.53 24.31 4.28
N GLU A 80 12.68 23.78 3.39
CA GLU A 80 12.65 24.14 1.97
C GLU A 80 11.94 25.47 1.68
N GLN A 81 11.08 25.97 2.57
CA GLN A 81 10.45 27.30 2.43
C GLN A 81 11.42 28.48 2.65
N LYS A 82 12.69 28.22 3.01
CA LYS A 82 13.69 29.28 3.22
C LYS A 82 14.56 29.56 2.00
N ASP A 83 14.54 28.68 1.00
CA ASP A 83 15.29 28.82 -0.24
C ASP A 83 14.31 28.71 -1.43
N ASP A 84 13.88 29.87 -1.95
CA ASP A 84 13.13 29.96 -3.21
C ASP A 84 13.91 29.26 -4.34
N ALA A 85 13.22 28.40 -5.12
CA ALA A 85 13.49 27.94 -6.49
C ALA A 85 13.45 26.41 -6.76
N SER A 86 12.42 25.69 -6.31
CA SER A 86 12.16 24.32 -6.80
C SER A 86 10.67 23.98 -6.84
N GLN A 87 9.98 24.51 -7.84
CA GLN A 87 8.55 24.28 -8.08
C GLN A 87 8.25 22.85 -8.59
N GLU A 88 9.27 22.07 -8.97
CA GLU A 88 9.11 20.68 -9.43
C GLU A 88 9.01 19.66 -8.27
N THR A 89 9.48 20.01 -7.08
CA THR A 89 9.49 19.09 -5.92
C THR A 89 8.17 19.11 -5.13
N GLY A 90 7.40 20.20 -5.23
CA GLY A 90 6.13 20.39 -4.51
C GLY A 90 4.99 19.50 -5.02
N ASP A 91 4.85 19.36 -6.33
CA ASP A 91 3.77 18.56 -6.93
C ASP A 91 3.94 17.06 -6.64
N ASN A 92 5.16 16.54 -6.74
CA ASN A 92 5.46 15.13 -6.46
C ASN A 92 5.23 14.76 -4.97
N TYR A 93 5.33 15.74 -4.07
CA TYR A 93 5.16 15.57 -2.64
C TYR A 93 3.69 15.49 -2.20
N GLU A 94 2.86 16.42 -2.66
CA GLU A 94 1.42 16.41 -2.33
C GLU A 94 0.75 15.16 -2.88
N ASP A 95 1.22 14.73 -4.05
CA ASP A 95 0.91 13.48 -4.70
C ASP A 95 1.27 12.24 -3.85
N TRP A 96 2.47 12.21 -3.26
CA TRP A 96 2.89 11.10 -2.40
C TRP A 96 2.05 11.03 -1.11
N VAL A 97 1.77 12.17 -0.49
CA VAL A 97 0.87 12.27 0.67
C VAL A 97 -0.54 11.81 0.30
N SER A 98 -1.04 12.22 -0.86
CA SER A 98 -2.34 11.80 -1.40
C SER A 98 -2.39 10.29 -1.64
N LEU A 99 -1.32 9.70 -2.18
CA LEU A 99 -1.19 8.25 -2.36
C LEU A 99 -1.25 7.52 -1.02
N MET A 100 -0.45 7.92 -0.02
CA MET A 100 -0.44 7.29 1.31
C MET A 100 -1.80 7.38 2.00
N LYS A 101 -2.49 8.52 1.89
CA LYS A 101 -3.86 8.67 2.42
C LYS A 101 -4.84 7.70 1.76
N ARG A 102 -4.77 7.54 0.43
CA ARG A 102 -5.62 6.59 -0.31
C ARG A 102 -5.31 5.13 0.04
N VAL A 103 -4.03 4.81 0.23
CA VAL A 103 -3.58 3.51 0.74
C VAL A 103 -4.15 3.24 2.12
N ALA A 104 -3.99 4.18 3.06
CA ALA A 104 -4.52 4.05 4.42
C ALA A 104 -6.04 3.92 4.41
N ALA A 105 -6.75 4.65 3.54
CA ALA A 105 -8.21 4.55 3.42
C ALA A 105 -8.65 3.13 3.00
N VAL A 106 -7.96 2.49 2.05
CA VAL A 106 -8.23 1.09 1.68
C VAL A 106 -7.97 0.15 2.86
N LEU A 107 -6.89 0.36 3.60
CA LEU A 107 -6.51 -0.52 4.72
C LEU A 107 -7.38 -0.30 5.97
N LEU A 108 -7.91 0.89 6.18
CA LEU A 108 -8.78 1.21 7.32
C LEU A 108 -10.23 0.75 7.11
N ASP A 109 -10.67 0.63 5.86
CA ASP A 109 -12.00 0.10 5.53
C ASP A 109 -11.98 -1.43 5.59
N ASP A 110 -12.94 -2.03 6.30
CA ASP A 110 -12.94 -3.45 6.60
C ASP A 110 -13.14 -4.28 5.33
N ASP A 111 -14.20 -4.04 4.54
CA ASP A 111 -14.48 -4.82 3.34
C ASP A 111 -13.36 -4.71 2.27
N PRO A 112 -12.87 -3.51 1.92
CA PRO A 112 -11.74 -3.35 1.01
C PRO A 112 -10.46 -3.99 1.52
N ARG A 113 -10.09 -3.79 2.80
CA ARG A 113 -8.90 -4.43 3.38
C ARG A 113 -9.02 -5.95 3.26
N ASN A 114 -10.21 -6.48 3.53
CA ASN A 114 -10.45 -7.91 3.56
C ASN A 114 -10.31 -8.56 2.18
N ASN A 115 -10.98 -7.98 1.19
CA ASN A 115 -10.86 -8.45 -0.19
C ASN A 115 -9.45 -8.23 -0.75
N TYR A 116 -8.83 -7.10 -0.42
CA TYR A 116 -7.44 -6.81 -0.78
C TYR A 116 -6.47 -7.86 -0.23
N GLN A 117 -6.57 -8.19 1.06
CA GLN A 117 -5.69 -9.15 1.71
C GLN A 117 -5.89 -10.58 1.18
N ARG A 118 -7.12 -10.93 0.77
CA ARG A 118 -7.42 -12.23 0.18
C ARG A 118 -6.93 -12.37 -1.26
N LEU A 119 -7.02 -11.31 -2.07
CA LEU A 119 -6.80 -11.39 -3.52
C LEU A 119 -5.45 -10.82 -3.97
N PHE A 120 -5.08 -9.64 -3.48
CA PHE A 120 -3.90 -8.91 -3.94
C PHE A 120 -2.64 -9.33 -3.18
N VAL A 121 -2.69 -9.49 -1.86
CA VAL A 121 -1.48 -9.83 -1.08
C VAL A 121 -0.83 -11.13 -1.58
N PRO A 122 -1.55 -12.26 -1.74
CA PRO A 122 -0.94 -13.50 -2.24
C PRO A 122 -0.36 -13.37 -3.65
N ALA A 123 -1.01 -12.57 -4.52
CA ALA A 123 -0.54 -12.31 -5.86
C ALA A 123 0.82 -11.58 -5.88
N LEU A 124 1.07 -10.72 -4.89
CA LEU A 124 2.22 -9.83 -4.79
C LEU A 124 3.35 -10.36 -3.91
N THR A 125 3.04 -11.17 -2.90
CA THR A 125 4.06 -11.78 -2.01
C THR A 125 4.60 -13.09 -2.55
N GLY A 126 3.89 -13.73 -3.48
CA GLY A 126 4.36 -14.94 -4.15
C GLY A 126 4.22 -16.22 -3.32
N SER A 127 4.50 -17.37 -3.95
CA SER A 127 4.55 -18.69 -3.31
C SER A 127 6.00 -19.16 -3.15
N VAL A 128 6.22 -20.26 -2.44
CA VAL A 128 7.56 -20.86 -2.23
C VAL A 128 8.31 -21.13 -3.56
N TRP A 129 7.57 -21.31 -4.67
CA TRP A 129 8.13 -21.50 -6.02
C TRP A 129 8.72 -20.24 -6.65
N ASP A 130 8.41 -19.07 -6.09
CA ASP A 130 8.97 -17.79 -6.51
C ASP A 130 10.43 -17.63 -6.04
N VAL A 131 10.90 -18.43 -5.07
CA VAL A 131 12.30 -18.39 -4.57
C VAL A 131 13.33 -18.90 -5.60
N MET A 132 12.89 -19.72 -6.57
CA MET A 132 13.79 -20.28 -7.60
C MET A 132 13.83 -19.49 -8.91
N SER A 133 13.14 -18.35 -8.98
CA SER A 133 13.04 -17.52 -10.20
C SER A 133 13.98 -16.32 -10.14
N SER A 134 14.44 -15.83 -11.30
CA SER A 134 15.19 -14.55 -11.36
C SER A 134 14.28 -13.37 -10.97
N GLU A 135 14.87 -12.29 -10.46
CA GLU A 135 14.12 -11.08 -10.07
C GLU A 135 13.27 -10.52 -11.21
N ALA A 136 13.76 -10.57 -12.46
CA ALA A 136 13.02 -10.16 -13.65
C ALA A 136 11.78 -11.02 -13.91
N MET A 137 11.89 -12.34 -13.79
CA MET A 137 10.74 -13.26 -13.93
C MET A 137 9.71 -13.04 -12.81
N LEU A 138 10.17 -12.72 -11.60
CA LEU A 138 9.29 -12.40 -10.47
C LEU A 138 8.53 -11.10 -10.71
N LEU A 139 9.20 -10.07 -11.22
CA LEU A 139 8.58 -8.81 -11.60
C LEU A 139 7.49 -9.04 -12.65
N GLU A 140 7.79 -9.72 -13.76
CA GLU A 140 6.82 -10.02 -14.82
C GLU A 140 5.61 -10.79 -14.30
N ARG A 141 5.84 -11.85 -13.50
CA ARG A 141 4.76 -12.67 -12.94
C ARG A 141 3.83 -11.85 -12.02
N LYS A 142 4.40 -10.99 -11.18
CA LYS A 142 3.61 -10.12 -10.29
C LYS A 142 2.82 -9.09 -11.09
N LEU A 143 3.42 -8.50 -12.12
CA LEU A 143 2.72 -7.56 -13.00
C LEU A 143 1.57 -8.24 -13.74
N GLU A 144 1.75 -9.46 -14.24
CA GLU A 144 0.70 -10.18 -14.96
C GLU A 144 -0.48 -10.57 -14.06
N ARG A 145 -0.18 -11.02 -12.83
CA ARG A 145 -1.23 -11.25 -11.82
C ARG A 145 -1.97 -9.96 -11.48
N LEU A 146 -1.25 -8.85 -11.34
CA LEU A 146 -1.85 -7.55 -11.04
C LEU A 146 -2.73 -7.04 -12.19
N LYS A 147 -2.32 -7.22 -13.45
CA LYS A 147 -3.14 -6.94 -14.64
C LYS A 147 -4.41 -7.78 -14.63
N THR A 148 -4.30 -9.08 -14.35
CA THR A 148 -5.48 -9.96 -14.24
C THR A 148 -6.42 -9.50 -13.14
N LEU A 149 -5.89 -9.11 -11.98
CA LEU A 149 -6.66 -8.53 -10.88
C LEU A 149 -7.19 -7.12 -11.17
N CYS A 150 -6.76 -6.45 -12.23
CA CYS A 150 -7.22 -5.10 -12.58
C CYS A 150 -7.92 -5.00 -13.94
N ALA A 151 -8.11 -6.14 -14.62
CA ALA A 151 -8.94 -6.29 -15.81
C ALA A 151 -10.44 -6.24 -15.50
#